data_AF-A0A2H4ZHS8-F1
#
_entry.id   AF-A0A2H4ZHS8-F1
#
_cell.length_a   1.000
_cell.length_b   1.000
_cell.length_c   1.000
_cell.angle_alpha   90.00
_cell.angle_beta   90.00
_cell.angle_gamma   90.00
#
_symmetry.space_group_name_H-M   'P 1'
#
loop_
_entity.id
_entity.type
_entity.pdbx_description
1 polymer ?
#
loop_
_entity_poly.entity_id
_entity_poly.type
_entity_poly.pdbx_seq_one_letter_code
_entity_poly.pdbx_strand_id
1 'polypeptide(L)'
;MKKVEEGSPLPGKNKESWLDDDLDVIPGTKAYQDAEYWHYHCGPTISNGKNFSMTFDLRRNLDGVRSAEVIHYKKYEDEDEIVILAFSPQHIPFPSPKSRFNPLF
;
A
#
# COMPACT_ATOMS: atom_id res chain seq x y z
N MET A 1 -5.48 -12.10 18.47
CA MET A 1 -4.77 -11.21 17.52
C MET A 1 -3.44 -11.86 17.22
N LYS A 2 -3.15 -12.21 15.96
CA LYS A 2 -1.77 -12.53 15.56
C LYS A 2 -1.02 -11.21 15.54
N LYS A 3 0.11 -11.10 16.23
CA LYS A 3 0.84 -9.83 16.27
C LYS A 3 1.54 -9.65 14.92
N VAL A 4 1.34 -8.50 14.28
CA VAL A 4 2.03 -8.16 13.02
C VAL A 4 3.55 -8.21 13.20
N GLU A 5 4.01 -7.89 14.41
CA GLU A 5 5.41 -7.93 14.85
C GLU A 5 6.03 -9.35 14.89
N GLU A 6 5.22 -10.42 14.87
CA GLU A 6 5.73 -11.80 14.92
C GLU A 6 6.22 -12.29 13.54
N GLY A 7 6.32 -11.41 12.53
CA GLY A 7 6.70 -11.78 11.15
C GLY A 7 5.67 -12.66 10.45
N SER A 8 4.46 -12.75 11.00
CA SER A 8 3.39 -13.53 10.39
C SER A 8 2.98 -12.89 9.06
N PRO A 9 2.78 -13.70 7.99
CA PRO A 9 2.33 -13.16 6.72
C PRO A 9 0.99 -12.44 6.84
N LEU A 10 0.84 -11.35 6.09
CA LEU A 10 -0.37 -10.52 6.06
C LEU A 10 -1.17 -10.75 4.76
N PRO A 11 -2.50 -10.87 4.82
CA PRO A 11 -3.32 -11.04 3.63
C PRO A 11 -3.54 -9.69 2.95
N GLY A 12 -3.12 -9.55 1.70
CA GLY A 12 -3.35 -8.32 0.98
C GLY A 12 -2.25 -8.00 0.00
N LYS A 13 -2.58 -7.12 -0.93
CA LYS A 13 -1.66 -6.57 -1.90
C LYS A 13 -0.84 -5.45 -1.30
N ASN A 14 0.44 -5.43 -1.63
CA ASN A 14 1.39 -4.45 -1.12
C ASN A 14 2.32 -3.97 -2.24
N LYS A 15 2.44 -2.67 -2.43
CA LYS A 15 3.29 -2.10 -3.49
C LYS A 15 3.53 -0.62 -3.28
N GLU A 16 4.48 -0.11 -4.04
CA GLU A 16 4.79 1.29 -4.18
C GLU A 16 3.61 2.06 -4.78
N SER A 17 3.42 3.28 -4.30
CA SER A 17 2.30 4.14 -4.67
C SER A 17 2.45 4.81 -6.04
N TRP A 18 3.56 4.60 -6.75
CA TRP A 18 3.79 5.20 -8.06
C TRP A 18 3.88 4.18 -9.20
N LEU A 19 3.76 2.88 -8.90
CA LEU A 19 3.83 1.82 -9.89
C LEU A 19 2.44 1.24 -10.15
N ASP A 20 2.17 0.77 -11.36
CA ASP A 20 1.02 -0.09 -11.67
C ASP A 20 1.37 -1.58 -11.45
N ASP A 21 0.52 -2.47 -11.94
CA ASP A 21 0.69 -3.92 -11.72
C ASP A 21 1.67 -4.55 -12.71
N ASP A 22 2.02 -3.84 -13.77
CA ASP A 22 3.06 -4.22 -14.73
C ASP A 22 4.42 -3.60 -14.36
N LEU A 23 4.48 -2.88 -13.22
CA LEU A 23 5.64 -2.15 -12.69
C LEU A 23 6.02 -0.92 -13.51
N ASP A 24 5.08 -0.39 -14.29
CA ASP A 24 5.24 0.88 -14.99
C ASP A 24 4.89 2.05 -14.07
N VAL A 25 5.57 3.19 -14.26
CA VAL A 25 5.32 4.40 -13.47
C VAL A 25 3.98 5.02 -13.88
N ILE A 26 3.10 5.21 -12.91
CA ILE A 26 1.79 5.83 -13.14
C ILE A 26 1.98 7.33 -13.38
N PRO A 27 1.46 7.89 -14.50
CA PRO A 27 1.54 9.32 -14.78
C PRO A 27 0.98 10.18 -13.62
N GLY A 28 1.71 11.23 -13.23
CA GLY A 28 1.29 12.15 -12.17
C GLY A 28 1.64 11.71 -10.74
N THR A 29 2.30 10.57 -10.55
CA THR A 29 2.67 10.04 -9.21
C THR A 29 4.11 10.34 -8.78
N LYS A 30 4.82 11.23 -9.48
CA LYS A 30 6.22 11.57 -9.16
C LYS A 30 6.44 11.96 -7.69
N ALA A 31 5.54 12.74 -7.09
CA ALA A 31 5.68 13.12 -5.69
C ALA A 31 5.59 11.93 -4.73
N TYR A 32 4.82 10.89 -5.08
CA TYR A 32 4.75 9.64 -4.32
C TYR A 32 6.03 8.83 -4.45
N GLN A 33 6.64 8.84 -5.64
CA GLN A 33 7.94 8.23 -5.89
C GLN A 33 9.05 8.94 -5.11
N ASP A 34 9.12 10.27 -5.21
CA ASP A 34 10.13 11.08 -4.52
C ASP A 34 10.01 10.94 -2.98
N ALA A 35 8.79 10.73 -2.47
CA ALA A 35 8.55 10.48 -1.04
C ALA A 35 8.67 9.00 -0.62
N GLU A 36 8.79 8.09 -1.58
CA GLU A 36 8.89 6.63 -1.41
C GLU A 36 7.69 6.03 -0.66
N TYR A 37 6.49 6.49 -1.00
CA TYR A 37 5.27 6.00 -0.37
C TYR A 37 4.88 4.62 -0.89
N TRP A 38 4.49 3.77 0.05
CA TRP A 38 3.90 2.46 -0.19
C TRP A 38 2.41 2.50 0.15
N HIS A 39 1.68 1.57 -0.44
CA HIS A 39 0.31 1.30 -0.06
C HIS A 39 0.10 -0.19 0.19
N TYR A 40 -0.77 -0.49 1.15
CA TYR A 40 -1.15 -1.84 1.52
C TYR A 40 -2.67 -1.98 1.61
N HIS A 41 -3.24 -2.92 0.87
CA HIS A 41 -4.66 -3.26 0.91
C HIS A 41 -4.92 -4.20 2.10
N CYS A 42 -5.70 -3.73 3.09
CA CYS A 42 -5.78 -4.38 4.40
C CYS A 42 -7.19 -4.53 4.98
N GLY A 43 -8.25 -4.28 4.21
CA GLY A 43 -9.59 -4.17 4.75
C GLY A 43 -10.51 -5.36 4.51
N PRO A 44 -11.69 -5.36 5.17
CA PRO A 44 -12.66 -6.44 5.07
C PRO A 44 -13.35 -6.51 3.70
N THR A 45 -13.31 -5.43 2.90
CA THR A 45 -13.94 -5.40 1.57
C THR A 45 -13.05 -6.07 0.51
N ILE A 46 -12.82 -7.36 0.69
CA ILE A 46 -12.01 -8.17 -0.22
C ILE A 46 -12.71 -8.26 -1.58
N SER A 47 -12.02 -7.86 -2.65
CA SER A 47 -12.51 -8.06 -4.01
C SER A 47 -12.57 -9.56 -4.33
N ASN A 48 -13.64 -10.01 -4.99
CA ASN A 48 -13.73 -11.38 -5.50
C ASN A 48 -12.67 -11.61 -6.59
N GLY A 49 -11.51 -12.13 -6.20
CA GLY A 49 -10.36 -12.41 -7.07
C GLY A 49 -9.73 -13.76 -6.76
N LYS A 50 -9.18 -14.43 -7.78
CA LYS A 50 -8.81 -15.86 -7.75
C LYS A 50 -7.48 -16.19 -7.06
N ASN A 51 -6.62 -15.20 -6.77
CA ASN A 51 -5.30 -15.43 -6.21
C ASN A 51 -5.23 -14.86 -4.80
N PHE A 52 -5.31 -15.75 -3.81
CA PHE A 52 -5.00 -15.42 -2.43
C PHE A 52 -3.50 -15.66 -2.23
N SER A 53 -2.71 -14.59 -2.26
CA SER A 53 -1.31 -14.64 -1.85
C SER A 53 -1.09 -13.76 -0.62
N MET A 54 -0.08 -14.12 0.17
CA MET A 54 0.26 -13.43 1.40
C MET A 54 1.46 -12.50 1.19
N THR A 55 1.42 -11.35 1.85
CA THR A 55 2.55 -10.41 1.96
C THR A 55 3.44 -10.81 3.14
N PHE A 56 4.72 -11.01 2.89
CA PHE A 56 5.74 -11.32 3.89
C PHE A 56 6.67 -10.11 4.05
N ASP A 57 7.03 -9.76 5.29
CA ASP A 57 7.96 -8.66 5.64
C ASP A 57 7.66 -7.35 4.89
N LEU A 58 6.37 -7.05 4.65
CA LEU A 58 5.94 -5.90 3.86
C LEU A 58 6.65 -5.79 2.50
N ARG A 59 7.08 -6.89 1.89
CA ARG A 59 7.63 -6.91 0.53
C ARG A 59 6.54 -6.63 -0.50
N ARG A 60 6.94 -6.25 -1.71
CA ARG A 60 6.00 -6.10 -2.82
C ARG A 60 5.27 -7.43 -3.05
N ASN A 61 3.95 -7.38 -3.15
CA ASN A 61 3.07 -8.49 -3.47
C ASN A 61 1.95 -8.00 -4.38
N LEU A 62 2.09 -8.21 -5.69
CA LEU A 62 1.11 -7.77 -6.70
C LEU A 62 -0.08 -8.72 -6.81
N ASP A 63 0.11 -9.99 -6.45
CA ASP A 63 -0.89 -11.06 -6.46
C ASP A 63 -1.73 -11.09 -5.18
N GLY A 64 -1.52 -10.13 -4.29
CA GLY A 64 -2.23 -10.05 -3.03
C GLY A 64 -3.69 -9.67 -3.22
N VAL A 65 -4.50 -9.96 -2.20
CA VAL A 65 -5.90 -9.59 -2.20
C VAL A 65 -6.06 -8.07 -2.24
N ARG A 66 -6.93 -7.56 -3.13
CA ARG A 66 -7.31 -6.15 -3.17
C ARG A 66 -8.47 -5.88 -2.22
N SER A 67 -8.43 -4.74 -1.54
CA SER A 67 -9.53 -4.21 -0.72
C SER A 67 -9.73 -2.72 -0.98
N ALA A 68 -10.91 -2.18 -0.67
CA ALA A 68 -11.10 -0.72 -0.76
C ALA A 68 -10.28 0.02 0.30
N GLU A 69 -10.05 -0.60 1.45
CA GLU A 69 -9.32 0.01 2.54
C GLU A 69 -7.81 -0.16 2.33
N VAL A 70 -7.10 0.97 2.44
CA VAL A 70 -5.67 1.06 2.15
C VAL A 70 -4.95 1.84 3.24
N ILE A 71 -3.85 1.28 3.73
CA ILE A 71 -2.87 2.01 4.53
C ILE A 71 -1.80 2.55 3.59
N HIS A 72 -1.47 3.83 3.72
CA HIS A 72 -0.31 4.45 3.08
C HIS A 72 0.79 4.62 4.12
N TYR A 73 2.00 4.20 3.78
CA TYR A 73 3.10 4.16 4.73
C TYR A 73 4.44 4.41 4.05
N LYS A 74 5.47 4.69 4.85
CA LYS A 74 6.87 4.72 4.45
C LYS A 74 7.65 3.70 5.26
N LYS A 75 8.68 3.10 4.65
CA LYS A 75 9.64 2.21 5.30
C LYS A 75 10.92 2.97 5.60
N TYR A 76 11.54 2.68 6.74
CA TYR A 76 12.88 3.14 7.09
C TYR A 76 13.80 1.92 7.07
N GLU A 77 14.54 1.75 5.97
CA GLU A 77 15.32 0.53 5.72
C GLU A 77 16.38 0.25 6.80
N ASP A 78 16.85 1.29 7.48
CA ASP A 78 17.86 1.19 8.52
C ASP A 78 17.31 0.86 9.92
N GLU A 79 15.99 0.93 10.12
CA GLU A 79 15.39 0.94 11.47
C GLU A 79 14.36 -0.18 11.73
N ASP A 80 14.12 -1.11 10.78
CA ASP A 80 13.04 -2.13 10.86
C ASP A 80 11.68 -1.50 11.24
N GLU A 81 11.49 -0.25 10.82
CA GLU A 81 10.37 0.60 11.21
C GLU A 81 9.59 1.06 9.98
N ILE A 82 8.27 1.20 10.18
CA ILE A 82 7.40 1.87 9.23
C ILE A 82 6.68 3.02 9.92
N VAL A 83 6.39 4.06 9.13
CA VAL A 83 5.48 5.13 9.55
C VAL A 83 4.20 5.03 8.72
N ILE A 84 3.08 4.83 9.41
CA ILE A 84 1.76 4.93 8.82
C ILE A 84 1.44 6.41 8.62
N LEU A 85 1.20 6.80 7.37
CA LEU A 85 0.97 8.19 6.97
C LEU A 85 -0.53 8.50 6.92
N ALA A 86 -1.32 7.58 6.36
CA ALA A 86 -2.76 7.75 6.22
C ALA A 86 -3.48 6.40 6.10
N PHE A 87 -4.77 6.44 6.42
CA PHE A 87 -5.71 5.35 6.12
C PHE A 87 -6.81 5.87 5.19
N SER A 88 -7.02 5.19 4.08
CA SER A 88 -8.07 5.47 3.12
C SER A 88 -9.14 4.36 3.22
N PRO A 89 -10.32 4.61 3.81
CA PRO A 89 -11.38 3.60 3.90
C PRO A 89 -12.05 3.29 2.56
N GLN A 90 -11.89 4.17 1.57
CA GLN A 90 -12.30 3.97 0.19
C GLN A 90 -11.06 4.13 -0.71
N HIS A 91 -10.90 3.23 -1.67
CA HIS A 91 -9.75 3.26 -2.56
C HIS A 91 -9.95 4.31 -3.64
N ILE A 92 -9.41 5.51 -3.42
CA ILE A 92 -9.22 6.53 -4.45
C ILE A 92 -7.76 6.41 -4.92
N PRO A 93 -7.51 5.95 -6.16
CA PRO A 93 -6.14 5.77 -6.64
C PRO A 93 -5.41 7.11 -6.76
N PHE A 94 -4.32 7.25 -6.00
CA PHE A 94 -3.27 8.27 -6.17
C PHE A 94 -3.77 9.67 -6.55
N PRO A 95 -4.55 10.33 -5.68
CA PRO A 95 -5.00 11.69 -5.95
C PRO A 95 -3.83 12.64 -6.20
N SER A 96 -4.06 13.71 -6.96
CA SER A 96 -3.02 14.70 -7.24
C SER A 96 -2.39 15.22 -5.92
N PRO A 97 -1.05 15.38 -5.84
CA PRO A 97 -0.40 16.00 -4.68
C PRO A 97 -0.86 17.45 -4.43
N LYS A 98 -1.45 18.11 -5.43
CA LYS A 98 -2.02 19.47 -5.31
C LYS A 98 -3.47 19.46 -4.83
N SER A 99 -4.09 18.30 -4.68
CA SER A 99 -5.48 18.18 -4.25
C SER A 99 -5.58 18.44 -2.76
N ARG A 100 -6.43 19.38 -2.35
CA ARG A 100 -6.77 19.62 -0.93
C ARG A 100 -7.39 18.42 -0.20
N PHE A 101 -7.76 17.38 -0.93
CA PHE A 101 -8.34 16.15 -0.40
C PHE A 101 -7.35 14.98 -0.38
N ASN A 102 -6.10 15.23 -0.77
CA ASN A 102 -5.04 14.23 -0.66
C ASN A 102 -4.41 14.33 0.73
N PRO A 103 -4.63 13.39 1.65
CA PRO A 103 -4.13 13.50 3.01
C PRO A 103 -2.62 13.29 3.13
N LEU A 104 -1.94 12.93 2.03
CA LEU A 104 -0.51 12.64 2.01
C LEU A 104 0.37 13.85 1.67
N PHE A 105 -0.25 14.97 1.26
CA PHE A 105 0.42 16.19 0.81
C PHE A 105 -0.31 17.46 1.27
#